data_AF-A0A0F9IS45-F1
#
_entry.id   AF-A0A0F9IS45-F1
#
_cell.length_a   1.000
_cell.length_b   1.000
_cell.length_c   1.000
_cell.angle_alpha   90.00
_cell.angle_beta   90.00
_cell.angle_gamma   90.00
#
_symmetry.space_group_name_H-M   'P 1'
#
loop_
_entity.id
_entity.type
_entity.pdbx_description
1 polymer ?
#
loop_
_entity_poly.entity_id
_entity_poly.type
_entity_poly.pdbx_seq_one_letter_code
_entity_poly.pdbx_strand_id
1 'polypeptide(L)'
;MKLIRLVIAHISPPIDLDINTKIGSVSVKTLFVLNSETENWYFIYGSMSISEELNVTPENLIIIPNDKREEIEKAIEGVVNFIVVSTRSTRTFSSPIPYILLNYENDKEKKMLEQNDGFSLEIKKIPSVSPKIEFDNNILNLLQDRLGGIALLAEALSHSHPTGRFHEILRLFERAFHCTSSRLIKPLTEFLLNAKNQGYSKPEIENWVVTLRHPATHADRKDYFVLEAGIRPVVHRMEQAAYDVLFNKKDWRIPTSARREIWKPISGTSSDKLDLFIIKGKGTSFNFQLLDGFSSYPLPLLDFSSVLPKMIPENWWYKDVKSIKTSGIFNIVEPD
;
A
#
# COMPACT_ATOMS: atom_id res chain seq x y z
N MET A 1 10.23 -27.06 11.63
CA MET A 1 9.07 -26.36 11.02
C MET A 1 9.56 -25.33 10.01
N LYS A 2 8.80 -25.09 8.94
CA LYS A 2 9.09 -24.02 7.97
C LYS A 2 7.97 -22.98 7.91
N LEU A 3 8.36 -21.71 7.89
CA LEU A 3 7.49 -20.59 7.54
C LEU A 3 7.43 -20.47 6.02
N ILE A 4 6.22 -20.32 5.48
CA ILE A 4 5.98 -20.18 4.05
C ILE A 4 5.17 -18.92 3.78
N ARG A 5 5.69 -18.07 2.90
CA ARG A 5 5.02 -16.87 2.42
C ARG A 5 4.61 -17.06 0.97
N LEU A 6 3.33 -16.92 0.68
CA LEU A 6 2.80 -16.93 -0.69
C LEU A 6 2.64 -15.51 -1.20
N VAL A 7 3.03 -15.25 -2.44
CA VAL A 7 2.91 -13.97 -3.13
C VAL A 7 2.51 -14.24 -4.57
N ILE A 8 1.58 -13.46 -5.10
CA ILE A 8 1.30 -13.41 -6.53
C ILE A 8 2.14 -12.28 -7.12
N ALA A 9 2.99 -12.59 -8.09
CA ALA A 9 3.64 -11.60 -8.93
C ALA A 9 2.92 -11.57 -10.27
N HIS A 10 2.47 -10.39 -10.69
CA HIS A 10 2.03 -10.15 -12.06
C HIS A 10 3.19 -9.53 -12.82
N ILE A 11 3.61 -10.13 -13.94
CA ILE A 11 4.74 -9.66 -14.75
C ILE A 11 4.26 -9.39 -16.17
N SER A 12 4.59 -8.21 -16.69
CA SER A 12 4.21 -7.79 -18.05
C SER A 12 5.39 -7.20 -18.82
N PRO A 13 5.67 -7.64 -20.07
CA PRO A 13 4.94 -8.69 -20.80
C PRO A 13 5.09 -10.09 -20.15
N PRO A 14 4.20 -11.04 -20.47
CA PRO A 14 4.29 -12.44 -20.04
C PRO A 14 5.66 -13.06 -20.37
N ILE A 15 6.19 -13.86 -19.45
CA ILE A 15 7.47 -14.58 -19.63
C ILE A 15 7.30 -16.07 -19.27
N ASP A 16 7.98 -16.98 -19.95
CA ASP A 16 7.97 -18.38 -19.53
C ASP A 16 9.10 -18.59 -18.52
N LEU A 17 8.74 -18.84 -17.25
CA LEU A 17 9.73 -18.91 -16.18
C LEU A 17 9.25 -19.77 -15.01
N ASP A 18 10.06 -20.79 -14.69
CA ASP A 18 9.95 -21.59 -13.47
C ASP A 18 11.02 -21.14 -12.47
N ILE A 19 10.59 -20.60 -11.34
CA ILE A 19 11.49 -20.09 -10.30
C ILE A 19 11.82 -21.25 -9.38
N ASN A 20 13.10 -21.55 -9.22
CA ASN A 20 13.59 -22.47 -8.20
C ASN A 20 14.99 -22.05 -7.77
N THR A 21 15.07 -21.24 -6.72
CA THR A 21 16.34 -20.66 -6.27
C THR A 21 16.39 -20.50 -4.76
N LYS A 22 17.55 -20.07 -4.26
CA LYS A 22 17.80 -19.80 -2.85
C LYS A 22 18.51 -18.45 -2.70
N ILE A 23 18.00 -17.59 -1.82
CA ILE A 23 18.67 -16.35 -1.41
C ILE A 23 18.94 -16.45 0.09
N GLY A 24 20.21 -16.56 0.46
CA GLY A 24 20.61 -16.76 1.85
C GLY A 24 19.98 -18.03 2.44
N SER A 25 19.13 -17.86 3.46
CA SER A 25 18.43 -18.96 4.13
C SER A 25 17.10 -19.34 3.45
N VAL A 26 16.57 -18.48 2.58
CA VAL A 26 15.22 -18.58 2.00
C VAL A 26 15.25 -19.31 0.66
N SER A 27 14.41 -20.34 0.51
CA SER A 27 14.11 -20.94 -0.80
C SER A 27 12.93 -20.22 -1.43
N VAL A 28 13.08 -19.79 -2.69
CA VAL A 28 12.03 -19.11 -3.47
C VAL A 28 11.68 -19.99 -4.67
N LYS A 29 10.39 -20.30 -4.83
CA LYS A 29 9.91 -21.22 -5.86
C LYS A 29 8.59 -20.77 -6.48
N THR A 30 8.37 -21.11 -7.74
CA THR A 30 7.04 -21.04 -8.36
C THR A 30 6.20 -22.22 -7.86
N LEU A 31 4.99 -21.94 -7.38
CA LEU A 31 3.98 -22.94 -7.06
C LEU A 31 3.23 -23.35 -8.33
N PHE A 32 2.70 -22.36 -9.06
CA PHE A 32 2.12 -22.51 -10.39
C PHE A 32 2.03 -21.14 -11.08
N VAL A 33 1.72 -21.16 -12.37
CA VAL A 33 1.47 -19.94 -13.16
C VAL A 33 0.06 -20.01 -13.73
N LEU A 34 -0.73 -18.95 -13.58
CA LEU A 34 -1.95 -18.76 -14.34
C LEU A 34 -1.65 -17.85 -15.53
N ASN A 35 -1.80 -18.41 -16.72
CA ASN A 35 -1.60 -17.70 -17.97
C ASN A 35 -2.96 -17.24 -18.50
N SER A 36 -3.02 -16.00 -18.98
CA SER A 36 -4.04 -15.51 -19.89
C SER A 36 -3.39 -15.14 -21.22
N GLU A 37 -4.20 -14.77 -22.24
CA GLU A 37 -3.67 -14.34 -23.54
C GLU A 37 -2.75 -13.11 -23.43
N THR A 38 -2.87 -12.31 -22.36
CA THR A 38 -2.18 -11.03 -22.22
C THR A 38 -1.35 -10.91 -20.94
N GLU A 39 -1.49 -11.82 -19.98
CA GLU A 39 -0.95 -11.68 -18.63
C GLU A 39 -0.53 -13.02 -18.02
N ASN A 40 0.59 -13.03 -17.29
CA ASN A 40 1.00 -14.16 -16.45
C ASN A 40 0.97 -13.78 -14.97
N TRP A 41 0.29 -14.61 -14.18
CA TRP A 41 0.21 -14.50 -12.74
C TRP A 41 1.00 -15.64 -12.10
N TYR A 42 2.15 -15.31 -11.52
CA TYR A 42 3.05 -16.28 -10.88
C TYR A 42 2.66 -16.39 -9.42
N PHE A 43 2.23 -17.57 -9.00
CA PHE A 43 2.05 -17.89 -7.59
C PHE A 43 3.41 -18.36 -7.08
N ILE A 44 4.09 -17.48 -6.36
CA ILE A 44 5.44 -17.70 -5.85
C ILE A 44 5.34 -17.96 -4.36
N TYR A 45 6.15 -18.89 -3.86
CA TYR A 45 6.34 -19.05 -2.44
C TYR A 45 7.79 -18.92 -2.05
N GLY A 46 8.01 -18.26 -0.93
CA GLY A 46 9.27 -18.28 -0.22
C GLY A 46 9.13 -19.12 1.04
N SER A 47 10.17 -19.86 1.41
CA SER A 47 10.16 -20.69 2.61
C SER A 47 11.50 -20.66 3.33
N MET A 48 11.44 -20.69 4.67
CA MET A 48 12.61 -20.82 5.52
C MET A 48 12.30 -21.64 6.76
N SER A 49 13.31 -22.30 7.32
CA SER A 49 13.17 -23.01 8.60
C SER A 49 13.09 -22.01 9.76
N ILE A 50 12.22 -22.30 10.71
CA ILE A 50 12.12 -21.59 11.99
C ILE A 50 12.49 -22.58 13.10
N SER A 51 13.53 -22.24 13.87
CA SER A 51 14.06 -23.08 14.95
C SER A 51 13.46 -22.74 16.32
N GLU A 52 12.83 -21.58 16.43
CA GLU A 52 12.20 -21.08 17.66
C GLU A 52 10.77 -21.62 17.78
N GLU A 53 10.33 -21.91 19.01
CA GLU A 53 8.92 -22.19 19.26
C GLU A 53 8.10 -20.93 18.97
N LEU A 54 7.01 -21.10 18.22
CA LEU A 54 6.14 -19.98 17.85
C LEU A 54 5.36 -19.50 19.07
N ASN A 55 5.32 -18.19 19.25
CA ASN A 55 4.48 -17.56 20.27
C ASN A 55 2.99 -17.71 19.91
N VAL A 56 2.16 -17.85 20.93
CA VAL A 56 0.72 -18.01 20.81
C VAL A 56 0.01 -16.97 21.68
N THR A 57 -1.06 -16.36 21.18
CA THR A 57 -1.86 -15.39 21.95
C THR A 57 -2.76 -16.11 22.99
N PRO A 58 -3.34 -15.38 23.97
CA PRO A 58 -4.32 -15.97 24.89
C PRO A 58 -5.54 -16.59 24.19
N GLU A 59 -5.88 -16.11 23.00
CA GLU A 59 -6.94 -16.65 22.13
C GLU A 59 -6.48 -17.85 21.28
N ASN A 60 -5.33 -18.45 21.62
CA ASN A 60 -4.79 -19.64 20.96
C ASN A 60 -4.44 -19.41 19.48
N LEU A 61 -4.01 -18.19 19.12
CA LEU A 61 -3.60 -17.81 17.76
C LEU A 61 -2.08 -17.74 17.63
N ILE A 62 -1.54 -18.29 16.56
CA ILE A 62 -0.11 -18.29 16.26
C ILE A 62 0.34 -16.89 15.84
N ILE A 63 1.41 -16.38 16.44
CA ILE A 63 2.07 -15.14 16.06
C ILE A 63 3.22 -15.46 15.09
N ILE A 64 3.19 -14.87 13.90
CA ILE A 64 4.26 -15.04 12.90
C ILE A 64 5.42 -14.08 13.22
N PRO A 65 6.68 -14.58 13.29
CA PRO A 65 7.84 -13.73 13.47
C PRO A 65 8.03 -12.77 12.29
N ASN A 66 7.99 -11.46 12.56
CA ASN A 66 8.08 -10.43 11.52
C ASN A 66 9.44 -10.44 10.82
N ASP A 67 10.54 -10.64 11.54
CA ASP A 67 11.90 -10.67 11.00
C ASP A 67 12.06 -11.78 9.94
N LYS A 68 11.57 -12.99 10.26
CA LYS A 68 11.61 -14.14 9.35
C LYS A 68 10.73 -13.91 8.12
N ARG A 69 9.50 -13.44 8.34
CA ARG A 69 8.58 -13.08 7.25
C ARG A 69 9.19 -12.03 6.32
N GLU A 70 9.78 -10.97 6.85
CA GLU A 70 10.43 -9.91 6.06
C GLU A 70 11.62 -10.41 5.27
N GLU A 71 12.41 -11.33 5.83
CA GLU A 71 13.51 -11.97 5.10
C GLU A 71 12.97 -12.77 3.90
N ILE A 72 11.87 -13.50 4.08
CA ILE A 72 11.22 -14.22 2.98
C ILE A 72 10.70 -13.26 1.91
N GLU A 73 10.00 -12.20 2.31
CA GLU A 73 9.45 -11.20 1.38
C GLU A 73 10.55 -10.50 0.59
N LYS A 74 11.64 -10.07 1.24
CA LYS A 74 12.81 -9.48 0.55
C LYS A 74 13.44 -10.45 -0.44
N ALA A 75 13.51 -11.74 -0.12
CA ALA A 75 14.01 -12.76 -1.03
C ALA A 75 13.09 -12.94 -2.25
N ILE A 76 11.77 -13.04 -2.04
CA ILE A 76 10.79 -13.12 -3.13
C ILE A 76 10.89 -11.88 -4.02
N GLU A 77 10.82 -10.69 -3.43
CA GLU A 77 10.95 -9.43 -4.16
C GLU A 77 12.28 -9.37 -4.90
N GLY A 78 13.40 -9.73 -4.26
CA GLY A 78 14.72 -9.75 -4.89
C GLY A 78 14.78 -10.63 -6.15
N VAL A 79 14.22 -11.84 -6.09
CA VAL A 79 14.14 -12.74 -7.26
C VAL A 79 13.29 -12.12 -8.37
N VAL A 80 12.10 -11.63 -8.05
CA VAL A 80 11.19 -11.04 -9.07
C VAL A 80 11.78 -9.75 -9.63
N ASN A 81 12.48 -8.94 -8.81
CA ASN A 81 13.19 -7.74 -9.25
C ASN A 81 14.27 -8.11 -10.27
N PHE A 82 15.06 -9.16 -10.00
CA PHE A 82 16.08 -9.64 -10.92
C PHE A 82 15.46 -10.11 -12.24
N ILE A 83 14.38 -10.88 -12.19
CA ILE A 83 13.64 -11.34 -13.38
C ILE A 83 13.16 -10.16 -14.22
N VAL A 84 12.53 -9.16 -13.60
CA VAL A 84 12.01 -7.98 -14.29
C VAL A 84 13.13 -7.19 -14.96
N VAL A 85 14.29 -7.06 -14.30
CA VAL A 85 15.45 -6.37 -14.88
C VAL A 85 16.03 -7.18 -16.05
N SER A 86 16.19 -8.50 -15.90
CA SER A 86 16.79 -9.34 -16.95
C SER A 86 15.91 -9.47 -18.18
N THR A 87 14.59 -9.37 -18.01
CA THR A 87 13.59 -9.50 -19.08
C THR A 87 13.06 -8.17 -19.60
N ARG A 88 13.45 -7.05 -19.00
CA ARG A 88 12.91 -5.70 -19.29
C ARG A 88 11.38 -5.64 -19.15
N SER A 89 10.86 -6.34 -18.17
CA SER A 89 9.42 -6.36 -17.87
C SER A 89 9.06 -5.31 -16.82
N THR A 90 7.81 -5.32 -16.40
CA THR A 90 7.26 -4.62 -15.22
C THR A 90 6.66 -5.64 -14.26
N ARG A 91 6.41 -5.25 -13.01
CA ARG A 91 5.74 -6.12 -12.03
C ARG A 91 4.80 -5.40 -11.10
N THR A 92 3.85 -6.15 -10.56
CA THR A 92 3.11 -5.81 -9.34
C THR A 92 3.02 -7.03 -8.43
N PHE A 93 2.83 -6.81 -7.12
CA PHE A 93 2.67 -7.87 -6.13
C PHE A 93 1.28 -7.83 -5.50
N SER A 94 0.73 -9.01 -5.22
CA SER A 94 -0.47 -9.19 -4.39
C SER A 94 -0.33 -10.44 -3.51
N SER A 95 -1.17 -10.55 -2.47
CA SER A 95 -1.18 -11.67 -1.53
C SER A 95 -2.35 -12.60 -1.83
N PRO A 96 -2.13 -13.89 -2.14
CA PRO A 96 -3.23 -14.83 -2.32
C PRO A 96 -3.93 -15.13 -0.97
N ILE A 97 -5.03 -15.87 -0.97
CA ILE A 97 -5.66 -16.36 0.27
C ILE A 97 -5.66 -17.89 0.26
N PRO A 98 -5.01 -18.55 1.24
CA PRO A 98 -4.11 -17.98 2.27
C PRO A 98 -2.82 -17.37 1.69
N TYR A 99 -2.23 -16.40 2.40
CA TYR A 99 -0.95 -15.77 2.04
C TYR A 99 0.24 -16.20 2.92
N ILE A 100 -0.04 -16.89 4.04
CA ILE A 100 0.96 -17.44 4.95
C ILE A 100 0.58 -18.86 5.34
N LEU A 101 1.57 -19.73 5.41
CA LEU A 101 1.41 -21.14 5.75
C LEU A 101 2.57 -21.60 6.64
N LEU A 102 2.36 -22.72 7.34
CA LEU A 102 3.41 -23.42 8.08
C LEU A 102 3.53 -24.85 7.56
N ASN A 103 4.75 -25.33 7.36
CA ASN A 103 4.99 -26.72 7.01
C ASN A 103 5.66 -27.42 8.20
N TYR A 104 4.97 -28.43 8.73
CA TYR A 104 5.48 -29.24 9.82
C TYR A 104 6.42 -30.34 9.28
N GLU A 105 7.50 -30.59 10.00
CA GLU A 105 8.51 -31.58 9.63
C GLU A 105 8.46 -32.84 10.53
N ASN A 106 7.68 -32.79 11.61
CA ASN A 106 7.52 -33.89 12.55
C ASN A 106 6.14 -33.87 13.25
N ASP A 107 5.79 -34.96 13.93
CA ASP A 107 4.49 -35.12 14.59
C ASP A 107 4.27 -34.16 15.76
N LYS A 108 5.34 -33.71 16.44
CA LYS A 108 5.24 -32.71 17.52
C LYS A 108 4.72 -31.39 16.96
N GLU A 109 5.32 -30.93 15.86
CA GLU A 109 4.93 -29.73 15.15
C GLU A 109 3.51 -29.84 14.60
N LYS A 110 3.16 -30.97 13.97
CA LYS A 110 1.80 -31.21 13.47
C LYS A 110 0.76 -31.06 14.57
N LYS A 111 0.96 -31.73 15.72
CA LYS A 111 0.05 -31.64 16.87
C LYS A 111 -0.06 -30.22 17.42
N MET A 112 1.07 -29.51 17.52
CA MET A 112 1.09 -28.12 17.97
C MET A 112 0.24 -27.23 17.03
N LEU A 113 0.38 -27.37 15.72
CA LEU A 113 -0.41 -26.62 14.75
C LEU A 113 -1.91 -26.98 14.80
N GLU A 114 -2.24 -28.27 14.91
CA GLU A 114 -3.64 -28.72 15.02
C GLU A 114 -4.35 -28.18 16.27
N GLN A 115 -3.62 -28.03 17.37
CA GLN A 115 -4.10 -27.49 18.65
C GLN A 115 -4.36 -25.97 18.64
N ASN A 116 -3.78 -25.23 17.69
CA ASN A 116 -3.95 -23.78 17.58
C ASN A 116 -5.13 -23.40 16.67
N ASP A 117 -5.71 -22.22 16.91
CA ASP A 117 -6.94 -21.76 16.26
C ASP A 117 -6.74 -20.95 14.97
N GLY A 118 -5.48 -20.71 14.57
CA GLY A 118 -5.12 -20.00 13.35
C GLY A 118 -3.96 -19.04 13.58
N PHE A 119 -3.92 -17.95 12.83
CA PHE A 119 -2.91 -16.91 12.95
C PHE A 119 -3.48 -15.62 13.55
N SER A 120 -2.69 -14.95 14.37
CA SER A 120 -2.98 -13.59 14.85
C SER A 120 -2.55 -12.58 13.80
N LEU A 121 -3.50 -12.10 12.99
CA LEU A 121 -3.25 -11.22 11.85
C LEU A 121 -4.22 -10.04 11.87
N GLU A 122 -3.77 -8.87 11.45
CA GLU A 122 -4.60 -7.67 11.35
C GLU A 122 -4.69 -7.21 9.90
N ILE A 123 -5.86 -7.40 9.28
CA ILE A 123 -6.11 -6.93 7.92
C ILE A 123 -6.28 -5.41 7.94
N LYS A 124 -5.33 -4.70 7.33
CA LYS A 124 -5.45 -3.26 7.11
C LYS A 124 -6.22 -2.97 5.83
N LYS A 125 -7.08 -1.97 5.91
CA LYS A 125 -7.75 -1.38 4.76
C LYS A 125 -6.99 -0.10 4.39
N ILE A 126 -6.98 0.27 3.12
CA ILE A 126 -6.56 1.60 2.69
C ILE A 126 -7.77 2.20 1.98
N PRO A 127 -8.46 3.14 2.62
CA PRO A 127 -9.53 3.87 1.97
C PRO A 127 -8.94 4.80 0.92
N SER A 128 -9.63 4.89 -0.19
CA SER A 128 -9.34 5.86 -1.23
C SER A 128 -10.64 6.45 -1.73
N VAL A 129 -10.58 7.73 -2.06
CA VAL A 129 -11.68 8.46 -2.68
C VAL A 129 -11.19 8.93 -4.04
N SER A 130 -12.03 8.80 -5.05
CA SER A 130 -11.76 9.27 -6.40
C SER A 130 -12.64 10.50 -6.64
N PRO A 131 -12.22 11.69 -6.19
CA PRO A 131 -13.03 12.89 -6.36
C PRO A 131 -13.21 13.15 -7.86
N LYS A 132 -14.46 13.24 -8.30
CA LYS A 132 -14.79 13.72 -9.64
C LYS A 132 -14.98 15.24 -9.56
N ILE A 133 -14.17 15.95 -10.32
CA ILE A 133 -14.33 17.40 -10.51
C ILE A 133 -14.85 17.60 -11.92
N GLU A 134 -16.02 18.21 -12.04
CA GLU A 134 -16.59 18.54 -13.35
C GLU A 134 -15.69 19.53 -14.07
N PHE A 135 -15.45 19.29 -15.36
CA PHE A 135 -14.68 20.22 -16.17
C PHE A 135 -15.53 21.47 -16.44
N ASP A 136 -15.03 22.61 -15.98
CA ASP A 136 -15.62 23.93 -16.21
C ASP A 136 -14.52 24.92 -16.63
N ASN A 137 -14.79 25.72 -17.66
CA ASN A 137 -13.90 26.80 -18.11
C ASN A 137 -13.61 27.81 -16.99
N ASN A 138 -14.54 28.04 -16.07
CA ASN A 138 -14.29 28.92 -14.93
C ASN A 138 -13.23 28.33 -13.99
N ILE A 139 -13.30 27.03 -13.72
CA ILE A 139 -12.28 26.33 -12.92
C ILE A 139 -10.92 26.40 -13.62
N LEU A 140 -10.87 26.17 -14.93
CA LEU A 140 -9.63 26.28 -15.70
C LEU A 140 -9.02 27.68 -15.59
N ASN A 141 -9.85 28.73 -15.71
CA ASN A 141 -9.41 30.12 -15.56
C ASN A 141 -8.84 30.40 -14.15
N LEU A 142 -9.42 29.82 -13.11
CA LEU A 142 -8.94 29.97 -11.73
C LEU A 142 -7.62 29.22 -11.44
N LEU A 143 -7.18 28.33 -12.33
CA LEU A 143 -5.96 27.53 -12.19
C LEU A 143 -4.85 27.90 -13.19
N GLN A 144 -5.04 28.96 -13.99
CA GLN A 144 -4.04 29.39 -14.98
C GLN A 144 -2.67 29.72 -14.35
N ASP A 145 -2.64 30.22 -13.11
CA ASP A 145 -1.42 30.54 -12.35
C ASP A 145 -0.61 29.29 -11.94
N ARG A 146 -1.19 28.10 -12.06
CA ARG A 146 -0.65 26.85 -11.55
C ARG A 146 -0.76 25.67 -12.50
N LEU A 147 -0.72 25.91 -13.81
CA LEU A 147 -0.70 24.84 -14.83
C LEU A 147 0.38 23.78 -14.55
N GLY A 148 1.54 24.17 -14.03
CA GLY A 148 2.57 23.21 -13.62
C GLY A 148 2.16 22.32 -12.43
N GLY A 149 1.28 22.78 -11.55
CA GLY A 149 0.66 21.96 -10.52
C GLY A 149 -0.35 20.98 -11.10
N ILE A 150 -1.16 21.41 -12.07
CA ILE A 150 -2.07 20.52 -12.81
C ILE A 150 -1.28 19.40 -13.50
N ALA A 151 -0.19 19.74 -14.19
CA ALA A 151 0.66 18.77 -14.87
C ALA A 151 1.27 17.73 -13.90
N LEU A 152 1.74 18.16 -12.73
CA LEU A 152 2.30 17.25 -11.72
C LEU A 152 1.22 16.33 -11.12
N LEU A 153 0.01 16.83 -10.87
CA LEU A 153 -1.08 15.97 -10.40
C LEU A 153 -1.52 14.99 -11.50
N ALA A 154 -1.58 15.42 -12.76
CA ALA A 154 -1.89 14.55 -13.88
C ALA A 154 -0.82 13.45 -14.07
N GLU A 155 0.46 13.79 -13.94
CA GLU A 155 1.56 12.81 -13.97
C GLU A 155 1.42 11.83 -12.81
N ALA A 156 1.15 12.32 -11.58
CA ALA A 156 0.87 11.47 -10.44
C ALA A 156 -0.27 10.49 -10.74
N LEU A 157 -1.40 10.95 -11.29
CA LEU A 157 -2.55 10.10 -11.62
C LEU A 157 -2.26 9.08 -12.75
N SER A 158 -1.26 9.34 -13.58
CA SER A 158 -0.85 8.47 -14.69
C SER A 158 0.07 7.33 -14.25
N HIS A 159 0.66 7.42 -13.05
CA HIS A 159 1.48 6.35 -12.50
C HIS A 159 0.64 5.21 -11.93
N SER A 160 0.88 3.99 -12.43
CA SER A 160 0.36 2.76 -11.82
C SER A 160 1.03 2.43 -10.49
N HIS A 161 2.29 2.82 -10.32
CA HIS A 161 3.10 2.47 -9.16
C HIS A 161 3.04 3.56 -8.06
N PRO A 162 2.70 3.22 -6.80
CA PRO A 162 2.60 4.15 -5.67
C PRO A 162 3.82 5.06 -5.45
N THR A 163 5.03 4.55 -5.63
CA THR A 163 6.27 5.37 -5.50
C THR A 163 6.32 6.51 -6.51
N GLY A 164 5.91 6.30 -7.76
CA GLY A 164 5.85 7.36 -8.78
C GLY A 164 4.81 8.42 -8.42
N ARG A 165 3.61 7.98 -8.04
CA ARG A 165 2.54 8.87 -7.52
C ARG A 165 3.05 9.73 -6.36
N PHE A 166 3.73 9.12 -5.40
CA PHE A 166 4.31 9.78 -4.23
C PHE A 166 5.34 10.86 -4.60
N HIS A 167 6.25 10.56 -5.53
CA HIS A 167 7.26 11.54 -5.98
C HIS A 167 6.61 12.75 -6.64
N GLU A 168 5.65 12.54 -7.53
CA GLU A 168 4.98 13.64 -8.24
C GLU A 168 4.10 14.47 -7.33
N ILE A 169 3.43 13.86 -6.35
CA ILE A 169 2.68 14.59 -5.31
C ILE A 169 3.63 15.43 -4.44
N LEU A 170 4.79 14.89 -4.03
CA LEU A 170 5.79 15.68 -3.31
C LEU A 170 6.28 16.86 -4.16
N ARG A 171 6.56 16.66 -5.46
CA ARG A 171 6.95 17.74 -6.37
C ARG A 171 5.86 18.79 -6.51
N LEU A 172 4.59 18.39 -6.51
CA LEU A 172 3.46 19.32 -6.50
C LEU A 172 3.47 20.18 -5.24
N PHE A 173 3.64 19.59 -4.06
CA PHE A 173 3.73 20.34 -2.81
C PHE A 173 4.95 21.28 -2.81
N GLU A 174 6.13 20.79 -3.20
CA GLU A 174 7.35 21.60 -3.26
C GLU A 174 7.18 22.80 -4.21
N ARG A 175 6.52 22.59 -5.36
CA ARG A 175 6.19 23.64 -6.32
C ARG A 175 5.16 24.62 -5.77
N ALA A 176 4.10 24.14 -5.13
CA ALA A 176 3.01 24.97 -4.60
C ALA A 176 3.49 25.94 -3.52
N PHE A 177 4.41 25.50 -2.65
CA PHE A 177 4.93 26.28 -1.52
C PHE A 177 6.31 26.88 -1.77
N HIS A 178 6.94 26.60 -2.92
CA HIS A 178 8.30 27.01 -3.25
C HIS A 178 9.33 26.66 -2.16
N CYS A 179 9.15 25.48 -1.56
CA CYS A 179 9.98 24.96 -0.48
C CYS A 179 10.31 23.49 -0.78
N THR A 180 11.46 23.02 -0.30
CA THR A 180 11.88 21.63 -0.48
C THR A 180 12.17 20.96 0.86
N SER A 181 12.01 19.63 0.89
CA SER A 181 12.37 18.80 2.05
C SER A 181 11.77 19.33 3.36
N SER A 182 12.51 19.34 4.47
CA SER A 182 11.99 19.75 5.78
C SER A 182 11.39 21.16 5.84
N ARG A 183 11.78 22.08 4.93
CA ARG A 183 11.19 23.43 4.87
C ARG A 183 9.74 23.43 4.38
N LEU A 184 9.29 22.36 3.72
CA LEU A 184 7.91 22.19 3.28
C LEU A 184 6.96 21.86 4.44
N ILE A 185 7.45 21.24 5.52
CA ILE A 185 6.63 20.70 6.60
C ILE A 185 5.73 21.79 7.18
N LYS A 186 6.32 22.91 7.61
CA LYS A 186 5.58 24.00 8.29
C LYS A 186 4.47 24.57 7.39
N PRO A 187 4.75 25.11 6.19
CA PRO A 187 3.71 25.75 5.39
C PRO A 187 2.65 24.75 4.88
N LEU A 188 3.03 23.50 4.57
CA LEU A 188 2.08 22.46 4.18
C LEU A 188 1.16 22.05 5.34
N THR A 189 1.71 21.88 6.54
CA THR A 189 0.95 21.57 7.75
C THR A 189 -0.03 22.69 8.08
N GLU A 190 0.43 23.94 8.12
CA GLU A 190 -0.42 25.10 8.41
C GLU A 190 -1.55 25.25 7.39
N PHE A 191 -1.28 24.94 6.12
CA PHE A 191 -2.33 24.92 5.09
C PHE A 191 -3.34 23.79 5.36
N LEU A 192 -2.88 22.55 5.53
CA LEU A 192 -3.75 21.36 5.61
C LEU A 192 -4.49 21.19 6.93
N LEU A 193 -4.00 21.76 8.04
CA LEU A 193 -4.73 21.80 9.31
C LEU A 193 -6.05 22.57 9.21
N ASN A 194 -6.14 23.50 8.26
CA ASN A 194 -7.34 24.27 7.97
C ASN A 194 -8.25 23.60 6.93
N ALA A 195 -7.91 22.39 6.45
CA ALA A 195 -8.74 21.62 5.55
C ALA A 195 -9.89 20.97 6.33
N LYS A 196 -11.09 21.55 6.22
CA LYS A 196 -12.30 21.05 6.88
C LYS A 196 -12.51 19.56 6.63
N ASN A 197 -12.82 18.82 7.69
CA ASN A 197 -13.16 17.38 7.69
C ASN A 197 -12.05 16.41 7.27
N GLN A 198 -10.84 16.86 6.93
CA GLN A 198 -9.76 15.98 6.44
C GLN A 198 -8.75 15.55 7.51
N GLY A 199 -8.71 16.25 8.65
CA GLY A 199 -8.01 15.84 9.88
C GLY A 199 -6.52 15.51 9.71
N TYR A 200 -5.83 16.22 8.83
CA TYR A 200 -4.37 16.08 8.70
C TYR A 200 -3.66 16.48 9.99
N SER A 201 -2.51 15.85 10.26
CA SER A 201 -1.70 16.15 11.43
C SER A 201 -0.26 16.47 11.05
N LYS A 202 0.44 17.25 11.89
CA LYS A 202 1.86 17.53 11.68
C LYS A 202 2.73 16.26 11.60
N PRO A 203 2.58 15.26 12.51
CA PRO A 203 3.37 14.02 12.45
C PRO A 203 3.19 13.26 11.14
N GLU A 204 1.99 13.27 10.58
CA GLU A 204 1.73 12.66 9.28
C GLU A 204 2.46 13.38 8.15
N ILE A 205 2.39 14.71 8.08
CA ILE A 205 3.10 15.50 7.05
C ILE A 205 4.61 15.29 7.18
N GLU A 206 5.15 15.24 8.40
CA GLU A 206 6.56 14.95 8.66
C GLU A 206 6.95 13.56 8.18
N ASN A 207 6.10 12.56 8.39
CA ASN A 207 6.31 11.21 7.88
C ASN A 207 6.44 11.20 6.35
N TRP A 208 5.58 11.91 5.63
CA TRP A 208 5.66 11.99 4.16
C TRP A 208 6.94 12.68 3.69
N VAL A 209 7.23 13.85 4.25
CA VAL A 209 8.26 14.77 3.73
C VAL A 209 9.67 14.41 4.18
N VAL A 210 9.82 13.74 5.34
CA VAL A 210 11.14 13.39 5.90
C VAL A 210 11.34 11.88 5.94
N THR A 211 10.45 11.16 6.62
CA THR A 211 10.64 9.73 6.91
C THR A 211 10.60 8.89 5.65
N LEU A 212 9.62 9.13 4.77
CA LEU A 212 9.41 8.36 3.54
C LEU A 212 10.16 8.96 2.35
N ARG A 213 10.18 10.30 2.20
CA ARG A 213 10.83 10.97 1.06
C ARG A 213 12.28 10.56 0.88
N HIS A 214 13.08 10.62 1.94
CA HIS A 214 14.51 10.36 1.84
C HIS A 214 14.82 8.95 1.35
N PRO A 215 14.37 7.86 2.01
CA PRO A 215 14.64 6.50 1.53
C PRO A 215 13.90 6.14 0.24
N ALA A 216 12.85 6.88 -0.16
CA ALA A 216 12.20 6.70 -1.45
C ALA A 216 12.89 7.46 -2.61
N THR A 217 13.77 8.43 -2.32
CA THR A 217 14.42 9.28 -3.34
C THR A 217 15.95 9.11 -3.37
N HIS A 218 16.56 8.82 -2.22
CA HIS A 218 18.00 8.67 -2.04
C HIS A 218 18.28 7.28 -1.47
N ALA A 219 18.93 6.42 -2.25
CA ALA A 219 19.19 5.02 -1.89
C ALA A 219 20.53 4.78 -1.18
N ASP A 220 21.38 5.80 -1.01
CA ASP A 220 22.77 5.66 -0.55
C ASP A 220 23.03 6.21 0.86
N ARG A 221 22.08 6.99 1.42
CA ARG A 221 22.29 7.64 2.73
C ARG A 221 21.98 6.73 3.93
N LYS A 222 21.33 5.59 3.68
CA LYS A 222 20.89 4.63 4.69
C LYS A 222 20.98 3.23 4.09
N ASP A 223 21.21 2.24 4.94
CA ASP A 223 21.26 0.82 4.54
C ASP A 223 19.90 0.26 4.09
N TYR A 224 18.85 1.08 4.14
CA TYR A 224 17.51 0.72 3.68
C TYR A 224 16.93 1.81 2.78
N PHE A 225 16.14 1.38 1.81
CA PHE A 225 15.34 2.21 0.93
C PHE A 225 13.86 1.81 1.05
N VAL A 226 12.97 2.72 0.67
CA VAL A 226 11.52 2.48 0.75
C VAL A 226 11.00 2.09 -0.63
N LEU A 227 10.34 0.94 -0.67
CA LEU A 227 9.62 0.44 -1.84
C LEU A 227 8.11 0.67 -1.69
N GLU A 228 7.35 0.13 -2.63
CA GLU A 228 5.91 0.29 -2.73
C GLU A 228 5.16 0.06 -1.41
N ALA A 229 5.49 -1.01 -0.68
CA ALA A 229 4.83 -1.37 0.58
C ALA A 229 4.89 -0.25 1.64
N GLY A 230 5.98 0.52 1.68
CA GLY A 230 6.12 1.65 2.61
C GLY A 230 5.38 2.92 2.17
N ILE A 231 5.12 3.08 0.87
CA ILE A 231 4.44 4.27 0.31
C ILE A 231 2.93 4.07 0.18
N ARG A 232 2.49 2.86 -0.14
CA ARG A 232 1.10 2.50 -0.39
C ARG A 232 0.14 3.00 0.72
N PRO A 233 0.45 2.91 2.02
CA PRO A 233 -0.45 3.37 3.07
C PRO A 233 -0.74 4.88 3.06
N VAL A 234 0.17 5.70 2.53
CA VAL A 234 0.06 7.17 2.61
C VAL A 234 -0.34 7.84 1.30
N VAL A 235 -0.15 7.17 0.16
CA VAL A 235 -0.24 7.83 -1.15
C VAL A 235 -1.64 8.39 -1.46
N HIS A 236 -2.71 7.72 -1.02
CA HIS A 236 -4.08 8.18 -1.22
C HIS A 236 -4.43 9.39 -0.35
N ARG A 237 -3.93 9.44 0.89
CA ARG A 237 -4.04 10.62 1.78
C ARG A 237 -3.31 11.82 1.19
N MET A 238 -2.13 11.57 0.62
CA MET A 238 -1.34 12.59 -0.08
C MET A 238 -2.04 13.08 -1.35
N GLU A 239 -2.67 12.20 -2.13
CA GLU A 239 -3.45 12.59 -3.30
C GLU A 239 -4.62 13.50 -2.93
N GLN A 240 -5.40 13.15 -1.89
CA GLN A 240 -6.47 14.01 -1.37
C GLN A 240 -5.93 15.40 -0.99
N ALA A 241 -4.78 15.45 -0.31
CA ALA A 241 -4.11 16.70 0.05
C ALA A 241 -3.62 17.46 -1.20
N ALA A 242 -3.19 16.76 -2.25
CA ALA A 242 -2.75 17.36 -3.51
C ALA A 242 -3.89 18.06 -4.25
N TYR A 243 -5.08 17.44 -4.29
CA TYR A 243 -6.28 18.12 -4.75
C TYR A 243 -6.57 19.38 -3.92
N ASP A 244 -6.54 19.26 -2.59
CA ASP A 244 -6.81 20.42 -1.73
C ASP A 244 -5.80 21.56 -1.96
N VAL A 245 -4.51 21.26 -2.04
CA VAL A 245 -3.46 22.24 -2.36
C VAL A 245 -3.67 22.86 -3.74
N LEU A 246 -3.92 22.05 -4.77
CA LEU A 246 -4.06 22.53 -6.15
C LEU A 246 -5.22 23.51 -6.29
N PHE A 247 -6.39 23.18 -5.74
CA PHE A 247 -7.58 24.00 -5.90
C PHE A 247 -7.66 25.13 -4.88
N ASN A 248 -7.29 24.87 -3.62
CA ASN A 248 -7.60 25.78 -2.51
C ASN A 248 -6.40 26.59 -2.00
N LYS A 249 -5.16 26.36 -2.44
CA LYS A 249 -4.07 27.28 -2.10
C LYS A 249 -4.29 28.62 -2.80
N LYS A 250 -4.29 29.73 -2.05
CA LYS A 250 -4.50 31.07 -2.63
C LYS A 250 -3.29 31.53 -3.43
N ASP A 251 -2.13 31.62 -2.78
CA ASP A 251 -0.93 32.20 -3.40
C ASP A 251 0.02 31.09 -3.88
N TRP A 252 0.03 30.79 -5.18
CA TRP A 252 0.88 29.72 -5.73
C TRP A 252 2.37 30.12 -5.71
N ARG A 253 3.26 29.17 -5.41
CA ARG A 253 4.72 29.37 -5.29
C ARG A 253 5.15 30.34 -4.17
N ILE A 254 4.31 30.54 -3.17
CA ILE A 254 4.63 31.32 -1.98
C ILE A 254 4.45 30.41 -0.75
N PRO A 255 5.36 30.42 0.23
CA PRO A 255 5.27 29.59 1.44
C PRO A 255 4.22 30.10 2.45
N THR A 256 3.04 30.51 1.97
CA THR A 256 1.89 30.92 2.79
C THR A 256 0.89 29.78 2.91
N SER A 257 0.18 29.73 4.05
CA SER A 257 -0.97 28.87 4.29
C SER A 257 -2.29 29.46 3.80
N ALA A 258 -2.25 30.60 3.09
CA ALA A 258 -3.43 31.31 2.61
C ALA A 258 -4.28 30.42 1.71
N ARG A 259 -5.59 30.40 1.98
CA ARG A 259 -6.56 29.53 1.33
C ARG A 259 -7.59 30.33 0.53
N ARG A 260 -8.15 29.69 -0.49
CA ARG A 260 -9.35 30.04 -1.24
C ARG A 260 -10.25 28.81 -1.26
N GLU A 261 -11.53 28.95 -1.61
CA GLU A 261 -12.48 27.83 -1.60
C GLU A 261 -13.01 27.58 -3.02
N ILE A 262 -12.16 27.02 -3.89
CA ILE A 262 -12.58 26.64 -5.25
C ILE A 262 -13.26 25.28 -5.23
N TRP A 263 -12.73 24.36 -4.43
CA TRP A 263 -13.18 22.98 -4.39
C TRP A 263 -13.41 22.55 -2.95
N LYS A 264 -14.49 21.82 -2.69
CA LYS A 264 -14.74 21.18 -1.40
C LYS A 264 -14.96 19.69 -1.66
N PRO A 265 -14.20 18.79 -1.01
CA PRO A 265 -14.47 17.37 -1.11
C PRO A 265 -15.84 17.07 -0.50
N ILE A 266 -16.70 16.38 -1.27
CA ILE A 266 -17.98 15.87 -0.78
C ILE A 266 -17.82 14.58 0.03
N SER A 267 -16.63 13.99 0.00
CA SER A 267 -16.23 12.81 0.73
C SER A 267 -14.71 12.71 0.77
N GLY A 268 -14.18 11.94 1.72
CA GLY A 268 -12.74 11.80 1.91
C GLY A 268 -12.40 10.97 3.13
N THR A 269 -11.10 10.82 3.36
CA THR A 269 -10.54 10.34 4.63
C THR A 269 -10.38 11.51 5.60
N SER A 270 -10.75 11.31 6.87
CA SER A 270 -10.66 12.32 7.94
C SER A 270 -9.54 12.07 8.94
N SER A 271 -8.78 10.98 8.81
CA SER A 271 -7.60 10.70 9.63
C SER A 271 -6.66 9.74 8.89
N ASP A 272 -5.50 9.47 9.50
CA ASP A 272 -4.53 8.47 9.05
C ASP A 272 -4.97 7.05 9.45
N LYS A 273 -6.09 6.97 10.17
CA LYS A 273 -6.85 5.77 10.50
C LYS A 273 -8.02 5.70 9.51
N LEU A 274 -8.73 4.57 9.47
CA LEU A 274 -9.77 4.26 8.48
C LEU A 274 -11.03 5.15 8.54
N ASP A 275 -10.91 6.37 9.04
CA ASP A 275 -12.01 7.29 9.24
C ASP A 275 -12.36 8.00 7.94
N LEU A 276 -13.64 7.97 7.62
CA LEU A 276 -14.22 8.52 6.41
C LEU A 276 -15.22 9.61 6.76
N PHE A 277 -15.34 10.60 5.89
CA PHE A 277 -16.43 11.55 5.93
C PHE A 277 -17.22 11.56 4.61
N ILE A 278 -18.52 11.84 4.70
CA ILE A 278 -19.39 12.18 3.58
C ILE A 278 -20.22 13.41 3.89
N ILE A 279 -20.49 14.22 2.88
CA ILE A 279 -21.46 15.31 2.99
C ILE A 279 -22.85 14.76 2.72
N LYS A 280 -23.77 15.01 3.66
CA LYS A 280 -25.16 14.58 3.57
C LYS A 280 -25.82 15.03 2.26
N GLY A 281 -26.53 14.11 1.61
CA GLY A 281 -27.24 14.38 0.36
C GLY A 281 -26.36 14.45 -0.90
N LYS A 282 -25.07 14.12 -0.81
CA LYS A 282 -24.17 14.02 -1.96
C LYS A 282 -23.82 12.55 -2.25
N GLY A 283 -23.91 12.15 -3.53
CA GLY A 283 -23.49 10.83 -3.97
C GLY A 283 -21.97 10.70 -3.94
N THR A 284 -21.46 9.56 -3.48
CA THR A 284 -20.01 9.29 -3.44
C THR A 284 -19.72 7.82 -3.72
N SER A 285 -18.51 7.55 -4.19
CA SER A 285 -17.95 6.20 -4.32
C SER A 285 -16.67 6.11 -3.49
N PHE A 286 -16.59 5.10 -2.62
CA PHE A 286 -15.37 4.75 -1.91
C PHE A 286 -14.76 3.51 -2.54
N ASN A 287 -13.45 3.53 -2.70
CA ASN A 287 -12.67 2.36 -3.10
C ASN A 287 -11.80 1.95 -1.92
N PHE A 288 -11.84 0.67 -1.55
CA PHE A 288 -11.00 0.13 -0.49
C PHE A 288 -10.00 -0.84 -1.09
N GLN A 289 -8.71 -0.59 -0.85
CA GLN A 289 -7.69 -1.59 -1.07
C GLN A 289 -7.52 -2.38 0.23
N LEU A 290 -7.80 -3.68 0.19
CA LEU A 290 -7.51 -4.58 1.30
C LEU A 290 -6.06 -5.01 1.19
N LEU A 291 -5.32 -4.93 2.29
CA LEU A 291 -3.99 -5.52 2.39
C LEU A 291 -4.07 -6.86 3.12
N ASP A 292 -3.04 -7.69 2.94
CA ASP A 292 -2.86 -8.84 3.80
C ASP A 292 -2.68 -8.47 5.28
N GLY A 293 -2.70 -9.48 6.14
CA GLY A 293 -2.53 -9.35 7.59
C GLY A 293 -1.17 -8.82 8.05
N PHE A 294 -0.24 -8.58 7.11
CA PHE A 294 1.07 -7.98 7.36
C PHE A 294 1.19 -6.59 6.71
N SER A 295 0.11 -6.09 6.10
CA SER A 295 0.07 -4.81 5.38
C SER A 295 1.12 -4.69 4.26
N SER A 296 1.58 -5.81 3.71
CA SER A 296 2.72 -5.81 2.78
C SER A 296 2.26 -5.78 1.34
N TYR A 297 1.30 -6.64 0.99
CA TYR A 297 0.74 -6.68 -0.36
C TYR A 297 -0.78 -6.53 -0.34
N PRO A 298 -1.38 -5.95 -1.41
CA PRO A 298 -2.82 -5.94 -1.58
C PRO A 298 -3.35 -7.37 -1.75
N LEU A 299 -4.53 -7.65 -1.21
CA LEU A 299 -5.28 -8.84 -1.58
C LEU A 299 -5.80 -8.63 -3.02
N PRO A 300 -5.76 -9.66 -3.88
CA PRO A 300 -6.24 -9.57 -5.25
C PRO A 300 -7.74 -9.25 -5.28
N LEU A 301 -8.15 -8.42 -6.23
CA LEU A 301 -9.56 -8.17 -6.53
C LEU A 301 -10.20 -9.37 -7.24
N LEU A 302 -9.39 -10.19 -7.92
CA LEU A 302 -9.81 -11.43 -8.56
C LEU A 302 -9.88 -12.55 -7.52
N ASP A 303 -10.99 -13.28 -7.55
CA ASP A 303 -11.22 -14.40 -6.64
C ASP A 303 -10.40 -15.64 -7.04
N PHE A 304 -9.19 -15.74 -6.50
CA PHE A 304 -8.35 -16.95 -6.62
C PHE A 304 -8.64 -17.99 -5.53
N SER A 305 -9.63 -17.75 -4.65
CA SER A 305 -9.91 -18.61 -3.49
C SER A 305 -10.36 -20.02 -3.88
N SER A 306 -10.87 -20.20 -5.10
CA SER A 306 -11.27 -21.51 -5.63
C SER A 306 -10.13 -22.34 -6.23
N VAL A 307 -9.02 -21.69 -6.62
CA VAL A 307 -7.87 -22.31 -7.29
C VAL A 307 -6.78 -22.67 -6.29
N LEU A 308 -6.45 -21.75 -5.38
CA LEU A 308 -5.30 -21.90 -4.50
C LEU A 308 -5.38 -23.12 -3.56
N PRO A 309 -6.50 -23.41 -2.87
CA PRO A 309 -6.56 -24.51 -1.90
C PRO A 309 -6.30 -25.89 -2.53
N LYS A 310 -6.60 -26.06 -3.83
CA LYS A 310 -6.36 -27.33 -4.55
C LYS A 310 -4.90 -27.56 -4.92
N MET A 311 -4.09 -26.50 -4.89
CA MET A 311 -2.68 -26.52 -5.33
C MET A 311 -1.70 -26.50 -4.15
N ILE A 312 -2.20 -26.36 -2.92
CA ILE A 312 -1.38 -26.38 -1.70
C ILE A 312 -1.10 -27.83 -1.30
N PRO A 313 0.17 -28.22 -1.07
CA PRO A 313 0.53 -29.55 -0.56
C PRO A 313 -0.14 -29.88 0.78
N GLU A 314 -0.52 -31.15 1.01
CA GLU A 314 -1.24 -31.58 2.21
C GLU A 314 -0.49 -31.31 3.53
N ASN A 315 0.84 -31.31 3.50
CA ASN A 315 1.65 -31.02 4.68
C ASN A 315 1.80 -29.52 4.98
N TRP A 316 1.25 -28.64 4.15
CA TRP A 316 1.23 -27.21 4.39
C TRP A 316 -0.02 -26.87 5.19
N TRP A 317 0.19 -26.61 6.46
CA TRP A 317 -0.84 -26.26 7.41
C TRP A 317 -1.26 -24.80 7.27
N TYR A 318 -2.57 -24.60 7.28
CA TYR A 318 -3.22 -23.31 7.42
C TYR A 318 -4.59 -23.48 8.08
N LYS A 319 -5.06 -22.42 8.73
CA LYS A 319 -6.46 -22.26 9.16
C LYS A 319 -6.93 -20.87 8.78
N ASP A 320 -8.24 -20.72 8.60
CA ASP A 320 -8.86 -19.43 8.29
C ASP A 320 -8.48 -18.36 9.32
N VAL A 321 -8.33 -17.13 8.84
CA VAL A 321 -8.04 -15.96 9.67
C VAL A 321 -9.28 -15.68 10.53
N LYS A 322 -9.26 -16.10 11.81
CA LYS A 322 -10.42 -16.02 12.71
C LYS A 322 -10.71 -14.61 13.26
N SER A 323 -9.86 -13.61 13.03
CA SER A 323 -10.13 -12.25 13.48
C SER A 323 -9.74 -11.18 12.46
N ILE A 324 -10.76 -10.53 11.90
CA ILE A 324 -10.62 -9.25 11.19
C ILE A 324 -11.18 -8.20 12.13
N LYS A 325 -10.34 -7.63 12.99
CA LYS A 325 -10.71 -6.41 13.73
C LYS A 325 -10.47 -5.22 12.79
N THR A 326 -11.52 -4.75 12.11
CA THR A 326 -11.44 -3.46 11.41
C THR A 326 -12.21 -2.42 12.21
N SER A 327 -11.51 -1.45 12.78
CA SER A 327 -12.11 -0.24 13.34
C SER A 327 -11.93 0.91 12.34
N GLY A 328 -13.01 1.62 12.06
CA GLY A 328 -13.03 2.83 11.25
C GLY A 328 -14.34 3.56 11.50
N ILE A 329 -14.28 4.87 11.67
CA ILE A 329 -15.47 5.68 11.95
C ILE A 329 -15.96 6.30 10.64
N PHE A 330 -17.24 6.12 10.35
CA PHE A 330 -17.89 6.75 9.21
C PHE A 330 -18.70 7.95 9.69
N ASN A 331 -18.28 9.16 9.32
CA ASN A 331 -18.90 10.40 9.75
C ASN A 331 -19.78 10.99 8.63
N ILE A 332 -21.05 11.26 8.94
CA ILE A 332 -21.93 12.03 8.07
C ILE A 332 -21.85 13.49 8.53
N VAL A 333 -21.40 14.36 7.65
CA VAL A 333 -21.21 15.79 7.91
C VAL A 333 -22.33 16.56 7.22
N GLU A 334 -22.93 17.52 7.92
CA GLU A 334 -23.94 18.41 7.34
C GLU A 334 -23.31 19.32 6.27
N PRO A 335 -24.06 19.70 5.22
CA PRO A 335 -23.57 20.65 4.23
C PRO A 335 -23.38 22.04 4.87
N ASP A 336 -22.20 22.62 4.65
CA ASP A 336 -21.85 24.01 5.03
C ASP A 336 -22.65 25.05 4.23
#